data_AF-A0A2M7IUS0-F1
#
_entry.id   AF-A0A2M7IUS0-F1
#
_cell.length_a   1.000
_cell.length_b   1.000
_cell.length_c   1.000
_cell.angle_alpha   90.00
_cell.angle_beta   90.00
_cell.angle_gamma   90.00
#
_symmetry.space_group_name_H-M   'P 1'
#
loop_
_entity.id
_entity.type
_entity.pdbx_description
1 polymer ?
#
loop_
_entity_poly.entity_id
_entity_poly.type
_entity_poly.pdbx_seq_one_letter_code
_entity_poly.pdbx_strand_id
1 'polypeptide(L)'
;MYILGISAFYHDSAACLLKDGEILSAAQEERFTRKKGDHAFPTQSINYCLHQAGITGKDLSYVVFYDKPFLKFERLLETYLNFAPVGIKSFIKA
;
A
#
# COMPACT_ATOMS: atom_id res chain seq x y z
N MET A 1 -12.39 -6.61 16.17
CA MET A 1 -11.98 -5.42 15.40
C MET A 1 -11.29 -5.86 14.12
N TYR A 2 -11.77 -5.43 12.95
CA TYR A 2 -11.15 -5.77 11.66
C TYR A 2 -10.33 -4.60 11.10
N ILE A 3 -9.10 -4.87 10.67
CA ILE A 3 -8.19 -3.88 10.08
C ILE A 3 -7.68 -4.41 8.74
N LEU A 4 -7.86 -3.62 7.68
CA LEU A 4 -7.35 -3.94 6.35
C LEU A 4 -6.09 -3.13 6.07
N GLY A 5 -4.94 -3.78 5.93
CA GLY A 5 -3.70 -3.19 5.43
C GLY A 5 -3.60 -3.31 3.91
N ILE A 6 -3.16 -2.25 3.24
CA ILE A 6 -3.04 -2.15 1.78
C ILE A 6 -1.63 -1.70 1.40
N SER A 7 -1.04 -2.40 0.42
CA SER A 7 0.14 -1.98 -0.34
C SER A 7 -0.23 -1.75 -1.81
N ALA A 8 0.14 -0.60 -2.38
CA ALA A 8 -0.18 -0.21 -3.75
C ALA A 8 0.77 0.87 -4.28
N PHE A 9 0.78 1.07 -5.60
CA PHE A 9 1.41 2.20 -6.33
C PHE A 9 2.94 2.31 -6.26
N TYR A 10 3.62 1.23 -5.86
CA TYR A 10 5.08 1.17 -5.92
C TYR A 10 5.54 -0.17 -6.52
N HIS A 11 5.63 -1.21 -5.69
CA HIS A 11 5.94 -2.58 -6.10
C HIS A 11 5.07 -3.55 -5.29
N ASP A 12 4.75 -4.70 -5.90
CA ASP A 12 4.05 -5.83 -5.27
C ASP A 12 2.84 -5.40 -4.43
N SER A 13 1.78 -4.96 -5.12
CA SER A 13 0.54 -4.62 -4.45
C SER A 13 -0.06 -5.85 -3.75
N ALA A 14 -0.64 -5.62 -2.58
CA ALA A 14 -1.07 -6.66 -1.67
C ALA A 14 -2.10 -6.15 -0.66
N ALA A 15 -2.83 -7.08 -0.05
CA ALA A 15 -3.71 -6.80 1.07
C ALA A 15 -3.50 -7.79 2.21
N CYS A 16 -3.70 -7.32 3.45
CA CYS A 16 -3.65 -8.13 4.66
C CYS A 16 -4.82 -7.75 5.57
N LEU A 17 -5.55 -8.74 6.08
CA LEU A 17 -6.66 -8.53 7.01
C LEU A 17 -6.28 -9.08 8.39
N LEU A 18 -6.39 -8.21 9.39
CA LEU A 18 -6.23 -8.55 10.79
C LEU A 18 -7.59 -8.58 11.48
N LYS A 19 -7.71 -9.46 12.48
CA LYS A 19 -8.79 -9.47 13.46
C LYS A 19 -8.21 -9.52 14.86
N ASP A 20 -8.47 -8.46 15.63
CA ASP A 20 -8.07 -8.37 17.04
C ASP A 20 -6.56 -8.61 17.28
N GLY A 21 -5.73 -8.11 16.36
CA GLY A 21 -4.28 -8.23 16.41
C GLY A 21 -3.71 -9.44 15.67
N GLU A 22 -4.54 -10.42 15.30
CA GLU A 22 -4.13 -11.63 14.60
C GLU A 22 -4.32 -11.52 13.09
N ILE A 23 -3.39 -12.07 12.31
CA ILE A 23 -3.50 -12.10 10.85
C ILE A 23 -4.49 -13.20 10.45
N LEU A 24 -5.57 -12.83 9.76
CA LEU A 24 -6.52 -13.79 9.20
C LEU A 24 -6.15 -14.22 7.80
N SER A 25 -5.72 -13.28 6.96
CA SER A 25 -5.36 -13.55 5.57
C SER A 25 -4.44 -12.45 5.04
N ALA A 26 -3.57 -12.84 4.10
CA ALA A 26 -2.73 -11.92 3.35
C ALA A 26 -2.51 -12.49 1.95
N ALA A 27 -2.57 -11.63 0.93
CA ALA A 27 -2.36 -12.05 -0.44
C ALA A 27 -1.71 -10.94 -1.28
N GLN A 28 -0.88 -11.36 -2.23
CA GLN A 28 -0.28 -10.49 -3.24
C GLN A 28 -1.12 -10.47 -4.51
N GLU A 29 -1.30 -9.30 -5.10
CA GLU A 29 -2.16 -9.07 -6.26
C GLU A 29 -1.68 -9.84 -7.49
N GLU A 30 -0.37 -9.95 -7.67
CA GLU A 30 0.23 -10.69 -8.78
C GLU A 30 -0.19 -12.17 -8.85
N ARG A 31 -0.60 -12.78 -7.72
CA ARG A 31 -1.08 -14.16 -7.70
C ARG A 31 -2.42 -14.29 -8.42
N PHE A 32 -3.24 -13.25 -8.39
CA PHE A 32 -4.53 -13.15 -9.05
C PHE A 32 -4.41 -12.57 -10.46
N THR A 33 -3.68 -11.47 -10.63
CA THR A 33 -3.56 -10.78 -11.93
C THR A 33 -2.62 -11.47 -12.89
N ARG A 34 -1.74 -12.34 -12.37
CA ARG A 34 -0.68 -13.05 -13.12
C ARG A 34 0.34 -12.10 -13.77
N LYS A 35 0.35 -10.83 -13.35
CA LYS A 35 1.34 -9.82 -13.71
C LYS A 35 2.37 -9.75 -12.61
N LYS A 36 3.58 -10.24 -12.88
CA LYS A 36 4.67 -10.20 -11.91
C LYS A 36 4.97 -8.74 -11.52
N GLY A 37 5.03 -8.46 -10.22
CA GLY A 37 5.28 -7.12 -9.73
C GLY A 37 4.14 -6.13 -9.98
N ASP A 38 2.89 -6.59 -9.99
CA ASP A 38 1.74 -5.73 -10.18
C ASP A 38 1.73 -4.61 -9.12
N HIS A 39 1.76 -3.36 -9.56
CA HIS A 39 1.78 -2.17 -8.71
C HIS A 39 0.41 -1.49 -8.66
N ALA A 40 -0.58 -2.00 -9.39
CA ALA A 40 -1.93 -1.46 -9.40
C ALA A 40 -2.59 -1.60 -8.02
N PHE A 41 -3.74 -0.95 -7.84
CA PHE A 41 -4.52 -1.10 -6.61
C PHE A 41 -4.94 -2.56 -6.40
N PRO A 42 -4.74 -3.16 -5.20
CA PRO A 42 -4.84 -4.60 -4.99
C PRO A 42 -6.29 -5.07 -4.79
N THR A 43 -7.12 -4.87 -5.81
CA THR A 43 -8.55 -5.17 -5.79
C THR A 43 -8.83 -6.63 -5.48
N GLN A 44 -8.12 -7.55 -6.13
CA GLN A 44 -8.37 -8.99 -5.99
C GLN A 44 -7.92 -9.50 -4.62
N SER A 45 -6.80 -8.99 -4.11
CA SER A 45 -6.29 -9.33 -2.79
C SER A 45 -7.21 -8.85 -1.68
N ILE A 46 -7.77 -7.64 -1.79
CA ILE A 46 -8.77 -7.12 -0.84
C ILE A 46 -10.02 -8.01 -0.85
N ASN A 47 -10.55 -8.30 -2.04
CA ASN A 47 -11.73 -9.15 -2.20
C ASN A 47 -11.52 -10.54 -1.60
N TYR A 48 -10.34 -11.13 -1.85
CA TYR A 48 -9.97 -12.42 -1.27
C TYR A 48 -9.98 -12.37 0.27
N CYS A 49 -9.36 -11.36 0.89
CA CYS A 49 -9.29 -11.25 2.34
C CYS A 49 -10.66 -11.07 2.98
N LEU A 50 -11.52 -10.22 2.41
CA LEU A 50 -12.88 -9.99 2.89
C LEU A 50 -13.74 -11.26 2.75
N HIS A 51 -13.65 -11.93 1.59
CA HIS A 51 -14.37 -13.17 1.33
C HIS A 51 -13.94 -14.29 2.29
N GLN A 52 -12.64 -14.44 2.54
CA GLN A 52 -12.11 -15.47 3.46
C GLN A 52 -12.61 -15.27 4.90
N ALA A 53 -12.80 -14.02 5.33
CA ALA A 53 -13.34 -13.69 6.64
C ALA A 53 -14.88 -13.65 6.69
N GLY A 54 -15.57 -13.78 5.55
CA GLY A 54 -17.02 -13.70 5.46
C GLY A 54 -17.59 -12.32 5.83
N ILE A 55 -16.84 -11.25 5.60
CA ILE A 55 -17.21 -9.88 5.95
C ILE A 55 -17.27 -8.97 4.71
N THR A 56 -17.79 -7.76 4.90
CA THR A 56 -17.82 -6.71 3.89
C THR A 56 -16.93 -5.53 4.31
N GLY A 57 -16.74 -4.56 3.40
CA GLY A 57 -16.02 -3.33 3.74
C GLY A 57 -16.66 -2.51 4.88
N LYS A 58 -17.96 -2.71 5.16
CA LYS A 58 -18.67 -2.02 6.27
C LYS A 58 -18.25 -2.52 7.65
N ASP A 59 -17.69 -3.72 7.73
CA ASP A 59 -17.28 -4.36 8.97
C ASP A 59 -15.84 -3.97 9.37
N LEU A 60 -15.11 -3.31 8.46
CA LEU A 60 -13.76 -2.82 8.71
C LEU A 60 -13.81 -1.63 9.66
N SER A 61 -13.04 -1.73 10.74
CA SER A 61 -12.84 -0.62 11.66
C SER A 61 -11.83 0.39 11.11
N TYR A 62 -10.80 -0.10 10.40
CA TYR A 62 -9.76 0.73 9.79
C TYR A 62 -9.29 0.16 8.46
N VAL A 63 -8.87 1.07 7.58
CA VAL A 63 -8.09 0.78 6.38
C VAL A 63 -6.78 1.54 6.47
N VAL A 64 -5.67 0.84 6.32
CA VAL A 64 -4.33 1.37 6.55
C VAL A 64 -3.50 1.23 5.29
N PHE A 65 -2.86 2.33 4.88
CA PHE A 65 -1.86 2.35 3.82
C PHE A 65 -0.47 2.50 4.44
N TYR A 66 0.50 1.69 3.98
CA TYR A 66 1.82 1.61 4.63
C TYR A 66 2.66 2.89 4.47
N ASP A 67 2.46 3.64 3.39
CA ASP A 67 3.26 4.82 3.07
C ASP A 67 2.74 6.03 3.85
N LYS A 68 3.67 6.82 4.41
CA LYS A 68 3.36 8.07 5.12
C LYS A 68 3.75 9.23 4.21
N PRO A 69 2.79 9.92 3.56
CA PRO A 69 3.08 10.89 2.50
C PRO A 69 4.08 11.97 2.90
N PHE A 70 3.95 12.51 4.11
CA PHE A 70 4.83 13.58 4.60
C PHE A 70 6.27 13.12 4.85
N LEU A 71 6.48 11.95 5.46
CA LEU A 71 7.83 11.43 5.65
C LEU A 71 8.51 11.13 4.30
N LYS A 72 7.74 10.62 3.33
CA LYS A 72 8.25 10.40 1.98
C LYS A 72 8.62 11.73 1.31
N PHE A 73 7.77 12.74 1.44
CA PHE A 73 8.01 14.07 0.89
C PHE A 73 9.25 14.74 1.52
N GLU A 74 9.36 14.75 2.85
CA GLU A 74 10.51 15.31 3.57
C GLU A 74 11.82 14.67 3.11
N ARG A 75 11.87 13.34 3.04
CA ARG A 75 13.04 12.60 2.54
C ARG A 75 13.41 12.99 1.10
N LEU A 76 12.42 13.13 0.22
CA LEU A 76 12.66 13.56 -1.17
C LEU A 76 13.19 14.99 -1.21
N LEU A 77 12.58 15.90 -0.46
CA LEU A 77 13.00 17.30 -0.36
C LEU A 77 14.43 17.43 0.15
N GLU A 78 14.78 16.76 1.25
CA GLU A 78 16.14 16.74 1.80
C GLU A 78 17.16 16.22 0.78
N THR A 79 16.81 15.16 0.05
CA THR A 79 17.67 14.62 -1.01
C THR A 79 17.92 15.68 -2.07
N TYR A 80 16.88 16.36 -2.56
CA TYR A 80 17.05 17.38 -3.59
C TYR A 80 17.81 18.62 -3.11
N LEU A 81 17.63 19.04 -1.85
CA LEU A 81 18.37 20.15 -1.26
C LEU A 81 19.86 19.84 -1.10
N ASN A 82 20.23 18.62 -0.70
CA ASN A 82 21.64 18.22 -0.54
C ASN A 82 22.45 18.27 -1.84
N PHE A 83 21.80 18.16 -2.99
CA PHE A 83 22.44 18.26 -4.31
C PHE A 83 22.15 19.60 -5.00
N ALA A 84 21.76 20.63 -4.26
CA ALA A 84 21.55 21.96 -4.82
C ALA A 84 22.87 22.52 -5.41
N PRO A 85 22.81 23.22 -6.57
CA PRO A 85 21.61 23.61 -7.31
C PRO A 85 21.08 22.54 -8.29
N VAL A 86 21.80 21.45 -8.53
CA VAL A 86 21.45 20.43 -9.55
C VAL A 86 20.16 19.68 -9.19
N GLY A 87 19.96 19.37 -7.92
CA GLY A 87 18.79 18.65 -7.40
C GLY A 87 17.45 19.38 -7.59
N ILE A 88 17.46 20.70 -7.74
CA ILE A 88 16.24 21.53 -7.91
C ILE A 88 15.49 21.14 -9.18
N LYS A 89 16.21 20.86 -10.29
CA LYS A 89 15.57 20.46 -11.55
C LYS A 89 14.79 19.15 -11.41
N SER A 90 15.32 18.20 -10.64
CA SER A 90 14.67 16.91 -10.39
C SER A 90 13.48 17.06 -9.45
N PHE A 91 13.56 17.94 -8.44
CA PHE A 91 12.44 18.24 -7.55
C PHE A 91 11.23 18.84 -8.30
N ILE A 92 11.46 19.81 -9.18
CA ILE A 92 10.38 20.45 -9.96
C ILE A 92 9.68 19.45 -10.91
N LYS A 93 10.37 18.40 -11.33
CA LYS A 93 9.85 17.38 -12.27
C LYS A 93 9.11 16.23 -11.58
N ALA A 94 9.39 15.98 -10.31
CA ALA A 94 8.83 14.88 -9.52
C ALA A 94 7.37 15.13 -9.14
#